data_AF-B7KZV5-F1
#
_entry.id   AF-B7KZV5-F1
#
_cell.length_a   1.000
_cell.length_b   1.000
_cell.length_c   1.000
_cell.angle_alpha   90.00
_cell.angle_beta   90.00
_cell.angle_gamma   90.00
#
_symmetry.space_group_name_H-M   'P 1'
#
loop_
_entity.id
_entity.type
_entity.pdbx_description
1 polymer ?
#
loop_
_entity_poly.entity_id
_entity_poly.type
_entity_poly.pdbx_seq_one_letter_code
_entity_poly.pdbx_strand_id
1 'polypeptide(L)'
;MPQHRQNRPVQYTEEALDRSTGELVTRPIGDWITVTELGELYGVSRIKVRAVLRQLDFLYVTGGQAHQRHRLTPWVVQAGYGKFIPAKKASRRYPFDVISPAGQQWIGERWAGAVAALADRASKPLLSEARGALDRFQQRLGRTPLNAQGQVLWLRHHFRDLTDTDIANVIGVTQQLVSRYTSLQRAQFEARRHALRAPLQDTVRVQLREEHDEGRWPPAEQGRLPTSTTPAETYPAAQLAA
;
A
#
# COMPACT_ATOMS: atom_id res chain seq x y z
N MET A 1 17.24 9.70 -22.16
CA MET A 1 16.31 10.85 -22.27
C MET A 1 14.89 10.30 -22.36
N PRO A 2 14.09 10.30 -21.27
CA PRO A 2 12.74 9.77 -21.33
C PRO A 2 11.85 10.78 -22.07
N GLN A 3 11.17 10.29 -23.12
CA GLN A 3 10.23 11.09 -23.90
C GLN A 3 9.08 11.52 -22.98
N HIS A 4 8.96 12.81 -22.70
CA HIS A 4 7.76 13.38 -22.09
C HIS A 4 6.60 13.11 -23.05
N ARG A 5 5.77 12.11 -22.71
CA ARG A 5 4.51 11.85 -23.38
C ARG A 5 3.66 13.12 -23.21
N GLN A 6 3.51 13.90 -24.26
CA GLN A 6 2.57 15.03 -24.29
C GLN A 6 1.16 14.46 -24.11
N ASN A 7 0.70 14.37 -22.86
CA ASN A 7 -0.69 14.08 -22.55
C ASN A 7 -1.47 15.32 -22.96
N ARG A 8 -2.15 15.27 -24.12
CA ARG A 8 -3.21 16.24 -24.40
C ARG A 8 -4.25 16.13 -23.28
N PRO A 9 -4.66 17.26 -22.66
CA PRO A 9 -5.75 17.23 -21.71
C PRO A 9 -6.99 16.61 -22.37
N VAL A 10 -7.61 15.66 -21.70
CA VAL A 10 -8.85 15.07 -22.17
C VAL A 10 -9.92 16.15 -22.11
N GLN A 11 -10.40 16.61 -23.27
CA GLN A 11 -11.54 17.51 -23.31
C GLN A 11 -12.81 16.72 -22.98
N TYR A 12 -13.47 17.11 -21.90
CA TYR A 12 -14.72 16.50 -21.49
C TYR A 12 -15.88 17.26 -22.12
N THR A 13 -16.74 16.53 -22.82
CA THR A 13 -17.94 17.06 -23.45
C THR A 13 -19.19 16.54 -22.74
N GLU A 14 -20.24 17.36 -22.69
CA GLU A 14 -21.58 16.94 -22.26
C GLU A 14 -22.52 16.99 -23.46
N GLU A 15 -23.34 15.97 -23.61
CA GLU A 15 -24.48 16.01 -24.51
C GLU A 15 -25.66 16.60 -23.74
N ALA A 16 -26.06 17.81 -24.10
CA ALA A 16 -27.22 18.49 -23.55
C ALA A 16 -28.32 18.55 -24.60
N LEU A 17 -29.53 18.13 -24.24
CA LEU A 17 -30.70 18.26 -25.10
C LEU A 17 -31.12 19.74 -25.13
N ASP A 18 -30.98 20.37 -26.29
CA ASP A 18 -31.48 21.71 -26.52
C ASP A 18 -33.01 21.64 -26.66
N ARG A 19 -33.72 22.21 -25.69
CA ARG A 19 -35.19 22.17 -25.64
C ARG A 19 -35.86 23.04 -26.70
N SER A 20 -35.11 23.93 -27.35
CA SER A 20 -35.62 24.80 -28.41
C SER A 20 -35.52 24.17 -29.79
N THR A 21 -34.48 23.38 -30.05
CA THR A 21 -34.26 22.70 -31.34
C THR A 21 -34.61 21.22 -31.31
N GLY A 22 -34.69 20.61 -30.12
CA GLY A 22 -34.88 19.17 -29.95
C GLY A 22 -33.63 18.33 -30.24
N GLU A 23 -32.48 18.96 -30.50
CA GLU A 23 -31.24 18.28 -30.85
C GLU A 23 -30.33 18.09 -29.63
N LEU A 24 -29.55 17.00 -29.63
CA LEU A 24 -28.48 16.79 -28.66
C LEU A 24 -27.25 17.60 -29.08
N VAL A 25 -26.94 18.64 -28.33
CA VAL A 25 -25.76 19.49 -28.59
C VAL A 25 -24.62 19.06 -27.68
N THR A 26 -23.49 18.72 -28.30
CA THR A 26 -22.24 18.42 -27.57
C THR A 26 -21.57 19.73 -27.18
N ARG A 27 -21.53 20.05 -25.89
CA ARG A 27 -20.86 21.25 -25.37
C ARG A 27 -19.56 20.89 -24.65
N PRO A 28 -18.45 21.61 -24.89
CA PRO A 28 -17.24 21.45 -24.09
C PRO A 28 -17.50 21.96 -22.66
N ILE A 29 -17.28 21.12 -21.64
CA ILE A 29 -17.51 21.47 -20.22
C ILE A 29 -16.27 22.15 -19.61
N GLY A 30 -15.28 22.50 -20.44
CA GLY A 30 -13.96 22.97 -20.02
C GLY A 30 -12.96 21.83 -19.77
N ASP A 31 -11.74 22.20 -19.38
CA ASP A 31 -10.65 21.26 -19.11
C ASP A 31 -10.80 20.67 -17.70
N TRP A 32 -11.72 19.72 -17.55
CA TRP A 32 -11.79 18.92 -16.33
C TRP A 32 -10.56 18.02 -16.26
N ILE A 33 -10.00 17.83 -15.05
CA ILE A 33 -8.83 16.98 -14.86
C ILE A 33 -9.04 16.01 -13.70
N THR A 34 -8.44 14.83 -13.78
CA THR A 34 -8.42 13.88 -12.68
C THR A 34 -7.50 14.35 -11.55
N VAL A 35 -7.66 13.77 -10.36
CA VAL A 35 -6.74 13.99 -9.23
C VAL A 35 -5.29 13.65 -9.59
N THR A 36 -5.07 12.69 -10.49
CA THR A 36 -3.71 12.31 -10.91
C THR A 36 -3.11 13.38 -11.80
N GLU A 37 -3.86 13.87 -12.79
CA GLU A 37 -3.43 14.95 -13.68
C GLU A 37 -3.21 16.27 -12.93
N LEU A 38 -4.03 16.56 -11.90
CA LEU A 38 -3.75 17.67 -10.99
C LEU A 38 -2.38 17.52 -10.31
N GLY A 39 -2.03 16.32 -9.86
CA GLY A 39 -0.71 16.06 -9.27
C GLY A 39 0.43 16.31 -10.26
N GLU A 40 0.25 15.90 -11.51
CA GLU A 40 1.20 16.16 -12.59
C GLU A 40 1.35 17.66 -12.86
N LEU A 41 0.26 18.42 -12.87
CA LEU A 41 0.26 19.88 -13.03
C LEU A 41 1.05 20.60 -11.94
N TYR A 42 0.95 20.15 -10.69
CA TYR A 42 1.72 20.70 -9.55
C TYR A 42 3.11 20.05 -9.38
N GLY A 43 3.52 19.14 -10.26
CA GLY A 43 4.81 18.45 -10.17
C GLY A 43 4.96 17.57 -8.92
N VAL A 44 3.86 17.07 -8.36
CA VAL A 44 3.85 16.27 -7.14
C VAL A 44 3.42 14.82 -7.38
N SER A 45 3.91 13.92 -6.52
CA SER A 45 3.54 12.50 -6.61
C SER A 45 2.05 12.28 -6.33
N ARG A 46 1.53 11.18 -6.86
CA ARG A 46 0.16 10.69 -6.63
C ARG A 46 -0.23 10.62 -5.15
N ILE A 47 0.72 10.29 -4.27
CA ILE A 47 0.49 10.23 -2.82
C ILE A 47 0.38 11.64 -2.26
N LYS A 48 1.31 12.53 -2.64
CA LYS A 48 1.36 13.92 -2.15
C LYS A 48 0.13 14.72 -2.56
N VAL A 49 -0.34 14.62 -3.82
CA VAL A 49 -1.57 15.31 -4.25
C VAL A 49 -2.79 14.87 -3.43
N ARG A 50 -2.92 13.56 -3.13
CA ARG A 50 -4.03 13.05 -2.30
C ARG A 50 -3.92 13.54 -0.86
N ALA A 51 -2.71 13.64 -0.31
CA ALA A 51 -2.49 14.19 1.02
C ALA A 51 -2.90 15.67 1.09
N VAL A 52 -2.51 16.48 0.10
CA VAL A 52 -2.89 17.90 0.01
C VAL A 52 -4.40 18.06 -0.12
N LEU A 53 -5.03 17.32 -1.02
CA LEU A 53 -6.48 17.42 -1.20
C LEU A 53 -7.28 16.92 0.01
N ARG A 54 -6.75 15.96 0.79
CA ARG A 54 -7.33 15.58 2.08
C ARG A 54 -7.15 16.67 3.13
N GLN A 55 -6.01 17.36 3.13
CA GLN A 55 -5.77 18.49 4.03
C GLN A 55 -6.77 19.64 3.79
N LEU A 56 -7.20 19.81 2.54
CA LEU A 56 -8.20 20.79 2.13
C LEU A 56 -9.66 20.34 2.34
N ASP A 57 -9.87 19.14 2.90
CA ASP A 57 -11.19 18.48 2.95
C ASP A 57 -11.86 18.36 1.56
N PHE A 58 -11.05 18.34 0.50
CA PHE A 58 -11.52 18.18 -0.88
C PHE A 58 -11.74 16.71 -1.24
N LEU A 59 -10.98 15.82 -0.60
CA LEU A 59 -11.11 14.37 -0.72
C LEU A 59 -11.36 13.72 0.64
N TYR A 60 -12.24 12.73 0.65
CA TYR A 60 -12.40 11.79 1.75
C TYR A 60 -12.10 10.35 1.30
N VAL A 61 -11.94 9.45 2.25
CA VAL A 61 -11.73 8.03 1.99
C VAL A 61 -13.04 7.28 2.22
N THR A 62 -13.55 6.63 1.17
CA THR A 62 -14.75 5.79 1.27
C THR A 62 -14.39 4.38 1.76
N GLY A 63 -15.08 3.93 2.81
CA GLY A 63 -15.16 2.51 3.23
C GLY A 63 -14.20 2.09 4.35
N GLY A 64 -14.64 1.11 5.16
CA GLY A 64 -13.89 0.50 6.28
C GLY A 64 -13.19 -0.84 5.96
N GLN A 65 -13.17 -1.27 4.70
CA GLN A 65 -12.59 -2.56 4.25
C GLN A 65 -11.49 -2.36 3.19
N ALA A 66 -10.93 -3.45 2.65
CA ALA A 66 -9.71 -3.54 1.81
C ALA A 66 -9.64 -2.62 0.56
N HIS A 67 -10.70 -1.86 0.25
CA HIS A 67 -10.75 -0.94 -0.87
C HIS A 67 -11.05 0.49 -0.39
N GLN A 68 -10.10 1.06 0.34
CA GLN A 68 -10.07 2.49 0.63
C GLN A 68 -9.86 3.26 -0.67
N ARG A 69 -10.92 3.87 -1.19
CA ARG A 69 -10.86 4.73 -2.38
C ARG A 69 -10.98 6.20 -1.96
N HIS A 70 -10.15 7.05 -2.54
CA HIS A 70 -10.30 8.49 -2.38
C HIS A 70 -11.42 8.98 -3.29
N ARG A 71 -12.36 9.75 -2.74
CA ARG A 71 -13.51 10.35 -3.43
C ARG A 71 -13.63 11.83 -3.09
N LEU A 72 -14.25 12.61 -3.98
CA LEU A 72 -14.58 14.01 -3.72
C LEU A 72 -15.57 14.10 -2.57
N THR A 73 -15.34 15.00 -1.62
CA THR A 73 -16.30 15.25 -0.54
C THR A 73 -17.65 15.73 -1.08
N PRO A 74 -18.78 15.43 -0.39
CA PRO A 74 -20.10 15.80 -0.87
C PRO A 74 -20.25 17.30 -1.17
N TRP A 75 -19.64 18.17 -0.35
CA TRP A 75 -19.71 19.61 -0.54
C TRP A 75 -19.00 20.07 -1.83
N VAL A 76 -17.88 19.43 -2.20
CA VAL A 76 -17.16 19.71 -3.45
C VAL A 76 -18.03 19.43 -4.67
N VAL A 77 -18.77 18.32 -4.61
CA VAL A 77 -19.69 17.94 -5.69
C VAL A 77 -20.88 18.90 -5.74
N GLN A 78 -21.45 19.26 -4.59
CA GLN A 78 -22.56 20.22 -4.50
C GLN A 78 -22.17 21.62 -4.98
N ALA A 79 -20.94 22.05 -4.71
CA ALA A 79 -20.40 23.34 -5.15
C ALA A 79 -20.01 23.37 -6.64
N GLY A 80 -20.10 22.24 -7.37
CA GLY A 80 -19.70 22.17 -8.77
C GLY A 80 -18.18 22.16 -9.02
N TYR A 81 -17.38 21.92 -7.98
CA TYR A 81 -15.91 21.87 -8.06
C TYR A 81 -15.37 20.53 -8.57
N GLY A 82 -16.21 19.50 -8.60
CA GLY A 82 -15.85 18.21 -9.17
C GLY A 82 -17.05 17.30 -9.37
N LYS A 83 -16.81 16.18 -10.05
CA LYS A 83 -17.83 15.21 -10.42
C LYS A 83 -17.26 13.81 -10.31
N PHE A 84 -18.07 12.90 -9.79
CA PHE A 84 -17.79 11.47 -9.83
C PHE A 84 -18.23 10.90 -11.17
N ILE A 85 -17.32 10.22 -11.87
CA ILE A 85 -17.60 9.50 -13.10
C ILE A 85 -17.81 8.01 -12.77
N PRO A 86 -19.06 7.50 -12.86
CA PRO A 86 -19.33 6.10 -12.61
C PRO A 86 -18.73 5.22 -13.71
N ALA A 87 -18.44 3.96 -13.37
CA ALA A 87 -18.08 2.96 -14.37
C ALA A 87 -19.27 2.68 -15.28
N LYS A 88 -19.08 2.67 -16.60
CA LYS A 88 -20.11 2.20 -17.54
C LYS A 88 -20.15 0.66 -17.47
N LYS A 89 -21.34 0.06 -17.31
CA LYS A 89 -21.53 -1.41 -17.16
C LYS A 89 -20.82 -2.26 -18.24
N ALA A 90 -20.69 -1.75 -19.46
CA ALA A 90 -20.09 -2.48 -20.58
C ALA A 90 -18.60 -2.17 -20.80
N SER A 91 -18.01 -1.18 -20.13
CA SER A 91 -16.59 -0.85 -20.30
C SER A 91 -15.80 -1.27 -19.06
N ARG A 92 -14.60 -1.83 -19.25
CA ARG A 92 -13.63 -2.10 -18.17
C ARG A 92 -13.07 -0.80 -17.54
N ARG A 93 -13.80 0.32 -17.62
CA ARG A 93 -13.35 1.62 -17.16
C ARG A 93 -13.73 1.77 -15.70
N TYR A 94 -12.71 1.86 -14.84
CA TYR A 94 -12.89 2.04 -13.41
C TYR A 94 -13.55 3.39 -13.10
N PRO A 95 -14.33 3.48 -12.01
CA PRO A 95 -14.94 4.75 -11.61
C PRO A 95 -13.88 5.70 -11.04
N PHE A 96 -13.87 6.95 -11.48
CA PHE A 96 -12.89 7.97 -11.09
C PHE A 96 -13.54 9.33 -10.85
N ASP A 97 -12.80 10.22 -10.20
CA ASP A 97 -13.24 11.57 -9.86
C ASP A 97 -12.49 12.59 -10.72
N VAL A 98 -13.21 13.64 -11.14
CA VAL A 98 -12.69 14.76 -11.94
C VAL A 98 -12.96 16.09 -11.26
N ILE A 99 -12.10 17.07 -11.53
CA ILE A 99 -12.06 18.40 -10.94
C ILE A 99 -12.34 19.41 -12.04
N SER A 100 -13.36 20.26 -11.84
CA SER A 100 -13.74 21.30 -12.79
C SER A 100 -12.72 22.45 -12.78
N PRO A 101 -12.70 23.33 -13.80
CA PRO A 101 -11.84 24.52 -13.80
C PRO A 101 -12.04 25.40 -12.55
N ALA A 102 -13.28 25.57 -12.09
CA ALA A 102 -13.58 26.30 -10.85
C ALA A 102 -12.97 25.60 -9.61
N GLY A 103 -13.05 24.26 -9.56
CA GLY A 103 -12.40 23.49 -8.51
C GLY A 103 -10.87 23.61 -8.54
N GLN A 104 -10.27 23.63 -9.73
CA GLN A 104 -8.82 23.83 -9.90
C GLN A 104 -8.37 25.19 -9.38
N GLN A 105 -9.11 26.25 -9.69
CA GLN A 105 -8.85 27.59 -9.16
C GLN A 105 -8.96 27.63 -7.64
N TRP A 106 -10.05 27.09 -7.07
CA TRP A 106 -10.27 27.02 -5.63
C TRP A 106 -9.14 26.30 -4.89
N ILE A 107 -8.66 25.19 -5.47
CA ILE A 107 -7.51 24.44 -4.97
C ILE A 107 -6.24 25.29 -5.06
N GLY A 108 -5.99 25.94 -6.20
CA GLY A 108 -4.79 26.74 -6.43
C GLY A 108 -4.62 27.86 -5.41
N GLU A 109 -5.69 28.56 -5.07
CA GLU A 109 -5.72 29.60 -4.03
C GLU A 109 -5.29 29.09 -2.65
N ARG A 110 -5.54 27.81 -2.35
CA ARG A 110 -5.31 27.21 -1.01
C ARG A 110 -4.14 26.23 -0.99
N TRP A 111 -3.52 25.97 -2.15
CA TRP A 111 -2.52 24.93 -2.31
C TRP A 111 -1.30 25.15 -1.42
N ALA A 112 -0.71 26.34 -1.48
CA ALA A 112 0.49 26.68 -0.72
C ALA A 112 0.26 26.53 0.79
N GLY A 113 -0.88 27.01 1.29
CA GLY A 113 -1.25 26.87 2.71
C GLY A 113 -1.43 25.41 3.14
N ALA A 114 -2.06 24.58 2.30
CA ALA A 114 -2.20 23.16 2.61
C ALA A 114 -0.87 22.40 2.59
N VAL A 115 0.04 22.75 1.66
CA VAL A 115 1.38 22.16 1.62
C VAL A 115 2.18 22.57 2.86
N ALA A 116 2.14 23.84 3.26
CA ALA A 116 2.80 24.32 4.47
C ALA A 116 2.25 23.62 5.72
N ALA A 117 0.93 23.52 5.87
CA ALA A 117 0.30 22.83 7.00
C ALA A 117 0.69 21.33 7.08
N LEU A 118 0.86 20.67 5.94
CA LEU A 118 1.38 19.30 5.89
C LEU A 118 2.86 19.23 6.29
N ALA A 119 3.67 20.19 5.85
CA ALA A 119 5.07 20.28 6.25
C ALA A 119 5.21 20.54 7.75
N ASP A 120 4.39 21.43 8.32
CA ASP A 120 4.38 21.74 9.76
C ASP A 120 3.93 20.55 10.60
N ARG A 121 2.96 19.75 10.12
CA ARG A 121 2.64 18.49 10.80
C ARG A 121 3.80 17.49 10.74
N ALA A 122 4.55 17.50 9.64
CA ALA A 122 5.69 16.61 9.44
C ALA A 122 6.99 17.12 10.09
N SER A 123 7.05 18.39 10.52
CA SER A 123 8.26 19.03 11.06
C SER A 123 8.58 18.65 12.50
N LYS A 124 7.74 17.82 13.14
CA LYS A 124 8.15 17.14 14.38
C LYS A 124 9.45 16.36 14.09
N PRO A 125 10.55 16.61 14.82
CA PRO A 125 11.86 15.99 14.55
C PRO A 125 11.77 14.46 14.42
N LEU A 126 10.97 13.85 15.30
CA LEU A 126 10.71 12.40 15.32
C LEU A 126 10.04 11.88 14.03
N LEU A 127 9.15 12.66 13.40
CA LEU A 127 8.49 12.26 12.15
C LEU A 127 9.43 12.35 10.96
N SER A 128 10.27 13.38 10.93
CA SER A 128 11.31 13.55 9.91
C SER A 128 12.34 12.41 10.00
N GLU A 129 12.78 12.09 11.21
CA GLU A 129 13.67 10.97 11.48
C GLU A 129 13.06 9.63 11.04
N ALA A 130 11.81 9.37 11.44
CA ALA A 130 11.08 8.15 11.07
C ALA A 130 10.91 8.01 9.56
N ARG A 131 10.62 9.11 8.85
CA ARG A 131 10.57 9.16 7.38
C ARG A 131 11.89 8.74 6.77
N GLY A 132 12.97 9.44 7.16
CA GLY A 132 14.29 9.20 6.60
C GLY A 132 14.81 7.80 6.90
N ALA A 133 14.50 7.26 8.08
CA ALA A 133 14.88 5.91 8.45
C ALA A 133 14.12 4.85 7.63
N LEU A 134 12.81 5.05 7.40
CA LEU A 134 12.01 4.17 6.55
C LEU A 134 12.49 4.21 5.10
N ASP A 135 12.80 5.39 4.56
CA ASP A 135 13.30 5.55 3.19
C ASP A 135 14.65 4.84 3.02
N ARG A 136 15.59 5.01 3.96
CA ARG A 136 16.88 4.28 3.97
C ARG A 136 16.70 2.78 4.07
N PHE A 137 15.71 2.31 4.83
CA PHE A 137 15.41 0.89 4.92
C PHE A 137 14.86 0.33 3.60
N GLN A 138 13.93 1.05 2.97
CA GLN A 138 13.37 0.64 1.68
C GLN A 138 14.42 0.64 0.57
N GLN A 139 15.33 1.60 0.56
CA GLN A 139 16.46 1.62 -0.38
C GLN A 139 17.38 0.41 -0.23
N ARG A 140 17.66 -0.04 1.01
CA ARG A 140 18.45 -1.25 1.27
C ARG A 140 17.78 -2.56 0.84
N LEU A 141 16.45 -2.63 0.89
CA LEU A 141 15.71 -3.84 0.50
C LEU A 141 15.87 -4.19 -0.99
N GLY A 142 16.19 -3.20 -1.84
CA GLY A 142 16.59 -3.37 -3.24
C GLY A 142 15.47 -3.83 -4.18
N ARG A 143 14.91 -5.03 -3.98
CA ARG A 143 14.03 -5.71 -4.96
C ARG A 143 12.53 -5.45 -4.78
N THR A 144 12.06 -5.28 -3.54
CA THR A 144 10.63 -5.06 -3.27
C THR A 144 10.45 -4.05 -2.14
N PRO A 145 9.90 -2.84 -2.41
CA PRO A 145 9.58 -1.90 -1.34
C PRO A 145 8.50 -2.49 -0.43
N LEU A 146 8.55 -2.13 0.85
CA LEU A 146 7.51 -2.53 1.81
C LEU A 146 6.14 -2.03 1.32
N ASN A 147 5.15 -2.91 1.31
CA ASN A 147 3.76 -2.49 1.17
C ASN A 147 3.31 -1.69 2.41
N ALA A 148 2.14 -1.05 2.37
CA ALA A 148 1.65 -0.20 3.46
C ALA A 148 1.63 -0.90 4.82
N GLN A 149 1.23 -2.18 4.86
CA GLN A 149 1.27 -2.99 6.08
C GLN A 149 2.70 -3.15 6.60
N GLY A 150 3.64 -3.55 5.75
CA GLY A 150 5.05 -3.70 6.11
C GLY A 150 5.66 -2.40 6.63
N GLN A 151 5.33 -1.26 6.03
CA GLN A 151 5.79 0.05 6.50
C GLN A 151 5.25 0.38 7.90
N VAL A 152 3.97 0.11 8.17
CA VAL A 152 3.36 0.29 9.51
C VAL A 152 4.06 -0.58 10.55
N LEU A 153 4.26 -1.87 10.24
CA LEU A 153 4.88 -2.81 11.18
C LEU A 153 6.34 -2.43 11.48
N TRP A 154 7.07 -2.03 10.45
CA TRP A 154 8.45 -1.58 10.58
C TRP A 154 8.56 -0.32 11.46
N LEU A 155 7.72 0.69 11.20
CA LEU A 155 7.69 1.93 11.98
C LEU A 155 7.36 1.69 13.45
N ARG A 156 6.36 0.84 13.75
CA ARG A 156 6.02 0.49 15.15
C ARG A 156 7.15 -0.23 15.87
N HIS A 157 7.94 -1.03 15.15
CA HIS A 157 9.05 -1.76 15.75
C HIS A 157 10.22 -0.83 16.09
N HIS A 158 10.55 0.12 15.20
CA HIS A 158 11.72 0.98 15.31
C HIS A 158 11.46 2.30 16.05
N PHE A 159 10.22 2.80 16.05
CA PHE A 159 9.84 4.06 16.67
C PHE A 159 8.62 3.83 17.56
N ARG A 160 8.87 3.41 18.81
CA ARG A 160 7.84 3.02 19.78
C ARG A 160 6.95 4.18 20.23
N ASP A 161 7.46 5.41 20.14
CA ASP A 161 6.78 6.61 20.60
C ASP A 161 5.86 7.22 19.52
N LEU A 162 5.82 6.66 18.31
CA LEU A 162 4.90 7.14 17.28
C LEU A 162 3.46 6.68 17.55
N THR A 163 2.55 7.64 17.55
CA THR A 163 1.11 7.36 17.55
C THR A 163 0.66 6.81 16.19
N ASP A 164 -0.51 6.18 16.14
CA ASP A 164 -1.09 5.71 14.87
C ASP A 164 -1.32 6.86 13.87
N THR A 165 -1.60 8.08 14.37
CA THR A 165 -1.73 9.29 13.55
C THR A 165 -0.37 9.72 12.98
N ASP A 166 0.67 9.69 13.81
CA ASP A 166 2.04 9.99 13.38
C ASP A 166 2.54 9.00 12.33
N ILE A 167 2.24 7.71 12.49
CA ILE A 167 2.54 6.67 11.49
C ILE A 167 1.72 6.87 10.21
N ALA A 168 0.45 7.29 10.31
CA ALA A 168 -0.35 7.58 9.11
C ALA A 168 0.25 8.76 8.31
N ASN A 169 0.70 9.80 9.02
CA ASN A 169 1.43 10.91 8.43
C ASN A 169 2.76 10.41 7.80
N VAL A 170 3.50 9.57 8.54
CA VAL A 170 4.57 8.62 8.14
C VAL A 170 4.62 8.17 6.68
N ILE A 171 3.49 7.61 6.27
CA ILE A 171 3.40 6.81 5.04
C ILE A 171 2.32 7.34 4.08
N GLY A 172 1.62 8.41 4.47
CA GLY A 172 0.60 9.07 3.65
C GLY A 172 -0.72 8.30 3.56
N VAL A 173 -1.11 7.57 4.60
CA VAL A 173 -2.37 6.79 4.63
C VAL A 173 -3.37 7.35 5.66
N THR A 174 -4.44 6.62 5.94
CA THR A 174 -5.40 6.97 7.00
C THR A 174 -4.99 6.36 8.34
N GLN A 175 -5.27 7.05 9.45
CA GLN A 175 -5.09 6.49 10.80
C GLN A 175 -5.87 5.18 10.98
N GLN A 176 -7.07 5.09 10.40
CA GLN A 176 -7.90 3.87 10.43
C GLN A 176 -7.19 2.67 9.81
N LEU A 177 -6.47 2.88 8.69
CA LEU A 177 -5.69 1.81 8.06
C LEU A 177 -4.53 1.35 8.96
N VAL A 178 -3.84 2.30 9.60
CA VAL A 178 -2.75 1.99 10.56
C VAL A 178 -3.30 1.21 11.76
N SER A 179 -4.40 1.66 12.34
CA SER A 179 -5.07 1.00 13.46
C SER A 179 -5.48 -0.43 13.09
N ARG A 180 -6.06 -0.63 11.90
CA ARG A 180 -6.41 -1.96 11.38
C ARG A 180 -5.19 -2.89 11.30
N TYR A 181 -4.08 -2.44 10.71
CA TYR A 181 -2.88 -3.28 10.60
C TYR A 181 -2.25 -3.59 11.96
N THR A 182 -2.32 -2.64 12.89
CA THR A 182 -1.89 -2.85 14.27
C THR A 182 -2.72 -3.92 14.97
N SER A 183 -4.04 -3.86 14.85
CA SER A 183 -4.94 -4.86 15.44
C SER A 183 -4.72 -6.24 14.83
N LEU A 184 -4.50 -6.32 13.52
CA LEU A 184 -4.17 -7.58 12.85
C LEU A 184 -2.86 -8.18 13.38
N GLN A 185 -1.83 -7.36 13.58
CA GLN A 185 -0.55 -7.80 14.14
C GLN A 185 -0.73 -8.34 15.57
N ARG A 186 -1.49 -7.64 16.42
CA ARG A 186 -1.78 -8.09 17.79
C ARG A 186 -2.49 -9.43 17.80
N ALA A 187 -3.54 -9.59 16.99
CA ALA A 187 -4.27 -10.85 16.87
C ALA A 187 -3.36 -11.99 16.39
N GLN A 188 -2.45 -11.74 15.43
CA GLN A 188 -1.48 -12.73 14.98
C GLN A 188 -0.48 -13.12 16.07
N PHE A 189 0.02 -12.16 16.86
CA PHE A 189 0.90 -12.43 17.99
C PHE A 189 0.19 -13.22 19.08
N GLU A 190 -1.05 -12.86 19.41
CA GLU A 190 -1.87 -13.58 20.39
C GLU A 190 -2.14 -15.00 19.93
N ALA A 191 -2.58 -15.21 18.68
CA ALA A 191 -2.78 -16.53 18.11
C ALA A 191 -1.49 -17.37 18.13
N ARG A 192 -0.33 -16.78 17.80
CA ARG A 192 0.96 -17.48 17.88
C ARG A 192 1.35 -17.83 19.31
N ARG A 193 1.12 -16.92 20.28
CA ARG A 193 1.34 -17.20 21.70
C ARG A 193 0.42 -18.30 22.22
N HIS A 194 -0.83 -18.33 21.77
CA HIS A 194 -1.77 -19.40 22.08
C HIS A 194 -1.32 -20.73 21.47
N ALA A 195 -0.88 -20.75 20.20
CA ALA A 195 -0.37 -21.96 19.55
C ALA A 195 0.90 -22.52 20.22
N LEU A 196 1.81 -21.65 20.69
CA LEU A 196 3.01 -22.06 21.42
C LEU A 196 2.72 -22.53 22.86
N ARG A 197 1.58 -22.13 23.44
CA ARG A 197 1.13 -22.52 24.78
C ARG A 197 0.14 -23.68 24.76
N ALA A 198 -0.41 -24.01 23.59
CA ALA A 198 -1.23 -25.18 23.43
C ALA A 198 -0.34 -26.41 23.68
N PRO A 199 -0.78 -27.39 24.49
CA PRO A 199 -0.06 -28.65 24.60
C PRO A 199 0.08 -29.23 23.19
N LEU A 200 1.30 -29.65 22.84
CA LEU A 200 1.51 -30.43 21.62
C LEU A 200 0.53 -31.59 21.68
N GLN A 201 -0.41 -31.66 20.74
CA GLN A 201 -1.29 -32.82 20.66
C GLN A 201 -0.38 -34.03 20.44
N ASP A 202 -0.43 -34.97 21.38
CA ASP A 202 0.43 -36.17 21.48
C ASP A 202 0.23 -37.17 20.33
N THR A 203 -0.51 -36.76 19.29
CA THR A 203 -0.73 -37.54 18.09
C THR A 203 0.20 -37.03 16.98
N VAL A 204 1.50 -37.21 17.16
CA VAL A 204 2.33 -37.56 16.01
C VAL A 204 1.86 -38.95 15.59
N ARG A 205 0.94 -39.02 14.61
CA ARG A 205 0.72 -40.28 13.90
C ARG A 205 2.00 -40.56 13.12
N VAL A 206 2.95 -41.22 13.78
CA VAL A 206 4.01 -41.95 13.09
C VAL A 206 3.27 -42.99 12.27
N GLN A 207 3.11 -42.75 10.97
CA GLN A 207 2.83 -43.83 10.04
C GLN A 207 4.08 -44.70 10.07
N LEU A 208 4.09 -45.69 10.95
CA LEU A 208 4.90 -46.88 10.75
C LEU A 208 4.43 -47.42 9.41
N ARG A 209 5.25 -47.21 8.40
CA ARG A 209 5.12 -47.85 7.10
C ARG A 209 5.31 -49.33 7.43
N GLU A 210 4.21 -50.06 7.61
CA GLU A 210 4.23 -51.51 7.59
C GLU A 210 4.69 -51.87 6.18
N GLU A 211 6.00 -52.09 6.03
CA GLU A 211 6.54 -52.78 4.87
C GLU A 211 5.94 -54.18 4.92
N HIS A 212 4.88 -54.35 4.13
CA HIS A 212 4.37 -55.65 3.74
C HIS A 212 5.53 -56.43 3.11
N ASP A 213 6.05 -57.35 3.90
CA ASP A 213 6.98 -58.40 3.51
C ASP A 213 6.24 -59.36 2.56
N GLU A 214 6.18 -59.01 1.29
CA GLU A 214 5.91 -59.96 0.20
C GLU A 214 7.22 -60.25 -0.53
N GLY A 215 7.97 -61.20 0.03
CA GLY A 215 8.53 -62.31 -0.72
C GLY A 215 9.22 -61.97 -2.05
N ARG A 216 10.46 -61.48 -1.97
CA ARG A 216 11.48 -61.81 -2.98
C ARG A 216 12.87 -61.72 -2.38
N TRP A 217 13.31 -62.81 -1.76
CA TRP A 217 14.71 -63.04 -1.40
C TRP A 217 15.54 -63.28 -2.67
N PRO A 218 16.53 -62.45 -3.03
CA PRO A 218 17.53 -62.84 -4.02
C PRO A 218 18.57 -63.76 -3.36
N PRO A 219 19.11 -64.77 -4.06
CA PRO A 219 20.05 -65.71 -3.48
C PRO A 219 21.35 -65.00 -3.06
N ALA A 220 21.95 -65.52 -1.99
CA ALA A 220 23.17 -65.02 -1.38
C ALA A 220 24.35 -65.04 -2.38
N GLU A 221 24.78 -63.87 -2.82
CA GLU A 221 26.12 -63.70 -3.38
C GLU A 221 27.10 -63.35 -2.25
N GLN A 222 28.05 -64.26 -2.10
CA GLN A 222 29.17 -64.19 -1.18
C GLN A 222 30.14 -63.08 -1.63
N GLY A 223 30.55 -62.23 -0.69
CA GLY A 223 31.86 -61.58 -0.72
C GLY A 223 31.87 -60.10 -1.08
N ARG A 224 31.98 -59.27 -0.05
CA ARG A 224 33.10 -58.34 0.22
C ARG A 224 32.61 -57.18 1.10
N LEU A 225 33.18 -57.11 2.30
CA LEU A 225 33.13 -55.93 3.16
C LEU A 225 33.91 -54.79 2.49
N PRO A 226 33.38 -53.56 2.50
CA PRO A 226 34.23 -52.38 2.57
C PRO A 226 34.14 -51.73 3.95
N THR A 227 35.34 -51.49 4.46
CA THR A 227 35.74 -50.91 5.72
C THR A 227 35.20 -49.49 5.94
N SER A 228 34.86 -49.22 7.20
CA SER A 228 34.75 -47.90 7.81
C SER A 228 35.91 -46.99 7.42
N THR A 229 35.63 -45.75 7.02
CA THR A 229 36.50 -44.59 7.29
C THR A 229 35.66 -43.31 7.28
N THR A 230 35.33 -42.85 8.48
CA THR A 230 34.99 -41.45 8.77
C THR A 230 36.30 -40.65 8.85
N PRO A 231 36.39 -39.44 8.27
CA PRO A 231 37.23 -38.41 8.82
C PRO A 231 36.38 -37.30 9.45
N ALA A 232 36.76 -36.95 10.67
CA ALA A 232 36.22 -35.84 11.44
C ALA A 232 36.52 -34.50 10.75
N GLU A 233 35.48 -33.70 10.50
CA GLU A 233 35.66 -32.29 10.18
C GLU A 233 35.80 -31.47 11.46
N THR A 234 36.92 -30.77 11.51
CA THR A 234 37.42 -29.94 12.61
C THR A 234 36.73 -28.58 12.57
N TYR A 235 36.09 -28.18 13.67
CA TYR A 235 35.68 -26.79 13.92
C TYR A 235 36.90 -25.95 14.33
N PRO A 236 37.23 -24.81 13.68
CA PRO A 236 38.15 -23.84 14.26
C PRO A 236 37.41 -22.94 15.25
N ALA A 237 38.00 -22.88 16.45
CA ALA A 237 37.59 -22.09 17.58
C ALA A 237 37.71 -20.58 17.33
N ALA A 238 36.86 -19.84 18.04
CA ALA A 238 36.91 -18.41 18.23
C ALA A 238 38.30 -17.94 18.71
N GLN A 239 38.80 -16.87 18.10
CA GLN A 239 39.82 -16.00 18.70
C GLN A 239 39.15 -14.75 19.26
N LEU A 240 39.09 -14.72 20.58
CA LEU A 240 39.01 -13.56 21.45
C LEU A 240 40.45 -13.21 21.85
N ALA A 241 40.88 -11.97 21.59
CA ALA A 241 41.96 -11.21 22.24
C ALA A 241 42.29 -10.02 21.32
N ALA A 242 42.57 -8.78 21.73
CA ALA A 242 42.57 -8.07 23.01
C ALA A 242 42.55 -6.58 22.64
#